data_AF-A0A5M9J717-F1
#
_entry.id   AF-A0A5M9J717-F1
#
_cell.length_a   1.000
_cell.length_b   1.000
_cell.length_c   1.000
_cell.angle_alpha   90.00
_cell.angle_beta   90.00
_cell.angle_gamma   90.00
#
_symmetry.space_group_name_H-M   'P 1'
#
loop_
_entity.id
_entity.type
_entity.pdbx_description
1 polymer ?
#
loop_
_entity_poly.entity_id
_entity_poly.type
_entity_poly.pdbx_seq_one_letter_code
_entity_poly.pdbx_strand_id
1 'polypeptide(L)'
;MTMDVASIKLSDLLHHPDDLDKIPALKLEYTRKKSAVDSQLRSGLKEQLEVTQAGMHGITDGQRTVQLIKEEMMKIDKLCAEAQNMIKDFPNINLVSQTHRNFTAVETMRRNLVDFNERLTKVEGLLEEDDRDEDNMANLGRWRIIFARLDDTIDWFDEHIGKVAMNLIEVVVQGNSSLVVRLAVVIEAEEKSDKRVLALQEALKDHKEMAARFKSITDGAKSTRGYKEKFLMAIKLKAEGDIEETKQAFLEDPSKLEKSLRWFFNDLNAVKQGMVPLMPKKWKILKTYGKIYHQLMHDFLIGMIDDPDTTGSFGWTRNGVGQGFQTTHYQILGSMARSDLQNGKERF
;
A
#
# COMPACT_ATOMS: atom_id res chain seq x y z
N MET A 1 -15.07 -2.89 -35.83
CA MET A 1 -15.33 -3.36 -37.20
C MET A 1 -14.77 -2.31 -38.16
N THR A 2 -13.59 -2.57 -38.71
CA THR A 2 -12.97 -1.72 -39.73
C THR A 2 -13.75 -1.90 -41.02
N MET A 3 -14.50 -0.88 -41.44
CA MET A 3 -15.10 -0.87 -42.77
C MET A 3 -13.98 -0.76 -43.80
N ASP A 4 -13.69 -1.86 -44.48
CA ASP A 4 -12.89 -1.88 -45.70
C ASP A 4 -13.68 -1.10 -46.78
N VAL A 5 -13.47 0.21 -46.85
CA VAL A 5 -13.85 0.98 -48.04
C VAL A 5 -12.79 0.68 -49.09
N ALA A 6 -12.86 -0.52 -49.65
CA ALA A 6 -12.15 -0.82 -50.88
C ALA A 6 -12.72 0.09 -51.96
N SER A 7 -12.09 1.25 -52.18
CA SER A 7 -12.33 2.09 -53.35
C SER A 7 -11.86 1.30 -54.56
N ILE A 8 -12.73 0.46 -55.13
CA ILE A 8 -12.43 -0.31 -56.33
C ILE A 8 -12.24 0.71 -57.44
N LYS A 9 -10.98 0.98 -57.80
CA LYS A 9 -10.66 1.92 -58.86
C LYS A 9 -11.07 1.26 -60.18
N LEU A 10 -11.84 1.97 -61.01
CA LEU A 10 -12.25 1.46 -62.32
C LEU A 10 -11.04 1.07 -63.19
N SER A 11 -9.88 1.69 -62.95
CA SER A 11 -8.60 1.37 -63.60
C SER A 11 -8.14 -0.06 -63.41
N ASP A 12 -8.59 -0.71 -62.32
CA ASP A 12 -8.14 -2.05 -61.93
C ASP A 12 -9.11 -3.14 -62.44
N LEU A 13 -10.22 -2.72 -63.08
CA LEU A 13 -11.32 -3.60 -63.48
C LEU A 13 -11.63 -3.55 -64.99
N LEU A 14 -11.22 -2.48 -65.68
CA LEU A 14 -11.42 -2.27 -67.12
C LEU A 14 -10.06 -2.02 -67.80
N HIS A 15 -9.45 -3.07 -68.34
CA HIS A 15 -8.14 -2.99 -68.99
C HIS A 15 -8.23 -3.02 -70.53
N HIS A 16 -9.29 -3.60 -71.08
CA HIS A 16 -9.53 -3.74 -72.52
C HIS A 16 -10.93 -3.23 -72.93
N PRO A 17 -11.15 -2.84 -74.20
CA PRO A 17 -12.43 -2.30 -74.68
C PRO A 17 -13.62 -3.24 -74.46
N ASP A 18 -13.37 -4.55 -74.59
CA ASP A 18 -14.37 -5.61 -74.41
C ASP A 18 -14.81 -5.78 -72.94
N ASP A 19 -14.06 -5.23 -71.98
CA ASP A 19 -14.43 -5.26 -70.55
C ASP A 19 -15.66 -4.38 -70.24
N LEU A 20 -16.04 -3.47 -71.16
CA LEU A 20 -17.25 -2.65 -71.04
C LEU A 20 -18.52 -3.51 -70.99
N ASP A 21 -18.50 -4.69 -71.61
CA ASP A 21 -19.63 -5.63 -71.59
C ASP A 21 -19.90 -6.22 -70.19
N LYS A 22 -18.92 -6.12 -69.28
CA LYS A 22 -19.05 -6.58 -67.88
C LYS A 22 -19.74 -5.56 -66.98
N ILE A 23 -19.85 -4.29 -67.39
CA ILE A 23 -20.45 -3.21 -66.60
C ILE A 23 -21.90 -3.49 -66.18
N PRO A 24 -22.80 -3.97 -67.05
CA PRO A 24 -24.17 -4.29 -66.65
C PRO A 24 -24.24 -5.36 -65.55
N ALA A 25 -23.38 -6.38 -65.62
CA ALA A 25 -23.30 -7.45 -64.62
C ALA A 25 -22.77 -6.92 -63.28
N LEU A 26 -21.70 -6.12 -63.29
CA LEU A 26 -21.15 -5.48 -62.09
C LEU A 26 -22.16 -4.53 -61.45
N LYS A 27 -22.86 -3.71 -62.25
CA LYS A 27 -23.92 -2.81 -61.76
C LYS A 27 -25.02 -3.60 -61.05
N LEU A 28 -25.44 -4.74 -61.61
CA LEU A 28 -26.42 -5.61 -60.99
C LEU A 28 -25.89 -6.21 -59.67
N GLU A 29 -24.63 -6.64 -59.64
CA GLU A 29 -23.98 -7.17 -58.43
C GLU A 29 -23.91 -6.12 -57.32
N TYR A 30 -23.42 -4.90 -57.61
CA TYR A 30 -23.36 -3.81 -56.63
C TYR A 30 -24.74 -3.34 -56.19
N THR A 31 -25.74 -3.37 -57.07
CA THR A 31 -27.13 -3.06 -56.70
C THR A 31 -27.66 -4.08 -55.70
N ARG A 32 -27.34 -5.38 -55.89
CA ARG A 32 -27.69 -6.44 -54.93
C ARG A 32 -26.96 -6.26 -53.61
N LYS A 33 -25.64 -6.06 -53.63
CA LYS A 33 -24.84 -5.81 -52.41
C LYS A 33 -25.36 -4.60 -51.63
N LYS A 34 -25.65 -3.50 -52.33
CA LYS A 34 -26.26 -2.30 -51.74
C LYS A 34 -27.60 -2.63 -51.08
N SER A 35 -28.50 -3.34 -51.78
CA SER A 35 -29.80 -3.71 -51.21
C SER A 35 -29.69 -4.61 -49.98
N ALA A 36 -28.69 -5.51 -49.94
CA ALA A 36 -28.42 -6.37 -48.79
C ALA A 36 -27.91 -5.57 -47.59
N VAL A 37 -26.95 -4.66 -47.82
CA VAL A 37 -26.42 -3.74 -46.80
C VAL A 37 -27.53 -2.80 -46.29
N ASP A 38 -28.32 -2.22 -47.18
CA ASP A 38 -29.45 -1.34 -46.81
C ASP A 38 -30.49 -2.09 -45.96
N SER A 39 -30.75 -3.36 -46.26
CA SER A 39 -31.63 -4.22 -45.44
C SER A 39 -31.05 -4.50 -44.06
N GLN A 40 -29.75 -4.86 -43.99
CA GLN A 40 -29.04 -5.09 -42.74
C GLN A 40 -29.00 -3.83 -41.87
N LEU A 41 -28.72 -2.66 -42.46
CA LEU A 41 -28.70 -1.39 -41.75
C LEU A 41 -30.08 -1.03 -41.20
N ARG A 42 -31.14 -1.23 -41.99
CA ARG A 42 -32.53 -1.00 -41.52
C ARG A 42 -32.89 -1.92 -40.36
N SER A 43 -32.53 -3.20 -40.44
CA SER A 43 -32.77 -4.16 -39.37
C SER A 43 -32.00 -3.81 -38.10
N GLY A 44 -30.70 -3.52 -38.22
CA GLY A 44 -29.85 -3.15 -37.09
C GLY A 44 -30.26 -1.83 -36.45
N LEU A 45 -30.66 -0.83 -37.25
CA LEU A 45 -31.18 0.44 -36.73
C LEU A 45 -32.48 0.23 -35.94
N LYS A 46 -33.36 -0.64 -36.43
CA LYS A 46 -34.61 -0.98 -35.73
C LYS A 46 -34.32 -1.65 -34.38
N GLU A 47 -33.42 -2.63 -34.36
CA GLU A 47 -33.02 -3.32 -33.12
C GLU A 47 -32.40 -2.35 -32.10
N GLN A 48 -31.48 -1.48 -32.55
CA GLN A 48 -30.87 -0.48 -31.68
C GLN A 48 -31.90 0.53 -31.14
N LEU A 49 -32.89 0.91 -31.95
CA LEU A 49 -33.98 1.78 -31.50
C LEU A 49 -34.82 1.09 -30.41
N GLU A 50 -35.16 -0.19 -30.59
CA GLU A 50 -35.93 -0.97 -29.62
C GLU A 50 -35.16 -1.13 -28.30
N VAL A 51 -33.86 -1.45 -28.35
CA VAL A 51 -33.00 -1.52 -27.16
C VAL A 51 -32.89 -0.17 -26.46
N THR A 52 -32.72 0.91 -27.23
CA THR A 52 -32.64 2.28 -26.68
C THR A 52 -33.95 2.68 -26.02
N GLN A 53 -35.09 2.37 -26.63
CA GLN A 53 -36.41 2.65 -26.09
C GLN A 53 -36.69 1.85 -24.81
N ALA A 54 -36.34 0.56 -24.77
CA ALA A 54 -36.43 -0.25 -23.57
C ALA A 54 -35.51 0.28 -22.45
N GLY A 55 -34.30 0.70 -22.80
CA GLY A 55 -33.36 1.33 -21.88
C GLY A 55 -33.89 2.64 -21.29
N MET A 56 -34.46 3.51 -22.12
CA MET A 56 -35.10 4.76 -21.66
C MET A 56 -36.26 4.49 -20.69
N HIS A 57 -37.07 3.46 -20.96
CA HIS A 57 -38.16 3.07 -20.06
C HIS A 57 -37.62 2.57 -18.72
N GLY A 58 -36.61 1.69 -18.73
CA GLY A 58 -35.96 1.19 -17.51
C GLY A 58 -35.33 2.30 -16.67
N ILE A 59 -34.69 3.30 -17.30
CA ILE A 59 -34.15 4.46 -16.58
C ILE A 59 -35.26 5.28 -15.94
N THR A 60 -36.36 5.51 -16.67
CA THR A 60 -37.51 6.29 -16.16
C THR A 60 -38.15 5.61 -14.95
N ASP A 61 -38.33 4.29 -14.99
CA ASP A 61 -38.87 3.52 -13.87
C ASP A 61 -37.89 3.43 -12.69
N GLY A 62 -36.58 3.31 -12.97
CA GLY A 62 -35.53 3.40 -11.96
C GLY A 62 -35.56 4.74 -11.23
N GLN A 63 -35.69 5.85 -11.96
CA GLN A 63 -35.81 7.18 -11.38
C GLN A 63 -37.06 7.29 -10.47
N ARG A 64 -38.20 6.77 -10.91
CA ARG A 64 -39.43 6.72 -10.08
C ARG A 64 -39.20 5.93 -8.79
N THR A 65 -38.54 4.79 -8.89
CA THR A 65 -38.26 3.92 -7.73
C THR A 65 -37.34 4.61 -6.73
N VAL A 66 -36.28 5.26 -7.19
CA VAL A 66 -35.37 6.04 -6.33
C VAL A 66 -36.10 7.19 -5.63
N GLN A 67 -37.02 7.85 -6.33
CA GLN A 67 -37.82 8.92 -5.74
C GLN A 67 -38.74 8.39 -4.62
N LEU A 68 -39.36 7.23 -4.81
CA LEU A 68 -40.16 6.57 -3.75
C LEU A 68 -39.29 6.16 -2.56
N ILE A 69 -38.10 5.60 -2.78
CA ILE A 69 -37.16 5.25 -1.71
C ILE A 69 -36.79 6.50 -0.89
N LYS A 70 -36.53 7.62 -1.56
CA LYS A 70 -36.22 8.90 -0.91
C LYS A 70 -37.39 9.35 -0.02
N GLU A 71 -38.62 9.23 -0.50
CA GLU A 71 -39.82 9.59 0.27
C GLU A 71 -40.00 8.72 1.52
N GLU A 72 -39.79 7.40 1.40
CA GLU A 72 -39.83 6.49 2.55
C GLU A 72 -38.68 6.75 3.54
N MET A 73 -37.48 7.05 3.06
CA MET A 73 -36.34 7.43 3.92
C MET A 73 -36.65 8.70 4.75
N MET A 74 -37.30 9.71 4.15
CA MET A 74 -37.71 10.91 4.87
C MET A 74 -38.76 10.61 5.95
N LYS A 75 -39.69 9.67 5.70
CA LYS A 75 -40.66 9.22 6.71
C LYS A 75 -39.98 8.50 7.87
N ILE A 76 -38.99 7.63 7.58
CA ILE A 76 -38.21 6.93 8.60
C ILE A 76 -37.46 7.92 9.48
N ASP A 77 -36.76 8.89 8.87
CA ASP A 77 -36.01 9.91 9.61
C ASP A 77 -36.91 10.71 10.55
N LYS A 78 -38.10 11.10 10.07
CA LYS A 78 -39.11 11.77 10.87
C LYS A 78 -39.57 10.91 12.06
N LEU A 79 -39.88 9.64 11.84
CA LEU A 79 -40.27 8.71 12.91
C LEU A 79 -39.15 8.49 13.94
N CYS A 80 -37.89 8.44 13.50
CA CYS A 80 -36.74 8.36 14.39
C CYS A 80 -36.58 9.61 15.26
N ALA A 81 -36.74 10.80 14.68
CA ALA A 81 -36.69 12.07 15.41
C ALA A 81 -37.84 12.20 16.42
N GLU A 82 -39.05 11.76 16.06
CA GLU A 82 -40.20 11.74 16.96
C GLU A 82 -40.04 10.73 18.09
N ALA A 83 -39.50 9.53 17.81
CA ALA A 83 -39.22 8.50 18.81
C ALA A 83 -38.12 8.92 19.81
N GLN A 84 -37.10 9.66 19.37
CA GLN A 84 -36.07 10.22 20.26
C GLN A 84 -36.65 11.14 21.34
N ASN A 85 -37.75 11.85 21.04
CA ASN A 85 -38.44 12.70 22.00
C ASN A 85 -39.39 11.93 22.94
N MET A 86 -39.74 10.68 22.63
CA MET A 86 -40.58 9.82 23.50
C MET A 86 -39.78 9.13 24.60
N ILE A 87 -38.49 8.83 24.40
CA ILE A 87 -37.65 8.16 25.39
C ILE A 87 -37.01 9.21 26.32
N LYS A 88 -37.83 9.81 27.20
CA LYS A 88 -37.40 10.88 28.14
C LYS A 88 -36.22 10.48 29.04
N ASP A 89 -36.07 9.19 29.33
CA ASP A 89 -35.01 8.67 30.20
C ASP A 89 -33.78 8.14 29.46
N PHE A 90 -33.70 8.28 28.13
CA PHE A 90 -32.53 7.82 27.36
C PHE A 90 -31.22 8.44 27.84
N PRO A 91 -31.15 9.73 28.21
CA PRO A 91 -29.94 10.31 28.79
C PRO A 91 -29.53 9.63 30.11
N ASN A 92 -30.50 9.29 30.95
CA ASN A 92 -30.26 8.61 32.23
C ASN A 92 -29.83 7.15 32.01
N ILE A 93 -30.45 6.44 31.07
CA ILE A 93 -30.07 5.08 30.69
C ILE A 93 -28.65 5.06 30.09
N ASN A 94 -28.32 6.03 29.24
CA ASN A 94 -26.98 6.18 28.68
C ASN A 94 -25.96 6.51 29.78
N LEU A 95 -26.29 7.40 30.71
CA LEU A 95 -25.43 7.74 31.84
C LEU A 95 -25.17 6.53 32.74
N VAL A 96 -26.19 5.75 33.08
CA VAL A 96 -26.06 4.51 33.86
C VAL A 96 -25.23 3.47 33.09
N SER A 97 -25.43 3.34 31.78
CA SER A 97 -24.65 2.44 30.93
C SER A 97 -23.17 2.82 30.87
N GLN A 98 -22.86 4.10 30.70
CA GLN A 98 -21.49 4.62 30.74
C GLN A 98 -20.86 4.43 32.12
N THR A 99 -21.63 4.69 33.18
CA THR A 99 -21.19 4.49 34.56
C THR A 99 -20.84 3.02 34.80
N HIS A 100 -21.69 2.08 34.38
CA HIS A 100 -21.41 0.65 34.51
C HIS A 100 -20.14 0.24 33.74
N ARG A 101 -19.97 0.68 32.48
CA ARG A 101 -18.73 0.42 31.72
C ARG A 101 -17.48 0.94 32.42
N ASN A 102 -17.56 2.17 32.96
CA ASN A 102 -16.47 2.77 33.71
C ASN A 102 -16.17 1.96 34.99
N PHE A 103 -17.19 1.52 35.72
CA PHE A 103 -17.01 0.65 36.89
C PHE A 103 -16.37 -0.68 36.53
N THR A 104 -16.80 -1.34 35.45
CA THR A 104 -16.17 -2.59 34.97
C THR A 104 -14.71 -2.38 34.61
N ALA A 105 -14.37 -1.25 33.98
CA ALA A 105 -12.98 -0.91 33.66
C ALA A 105 -12.14 -0.71 34.93
N VAL A 106 -12.67 0.02 35.93
CA VAL A 106 -11.99 0.25 37.21
C VAL A 106 -11.86 -1.05 38.03
N GLU A 107 -12.89 -1.89 38.05
CA GLU A 107 -12.85 -3.20 38.69
C GLU A 107 -11.80 -4.10 38.06
N THR A 108 -11.72 -4.13 36.72
CA THR A 108 -10.68 -4.86 35.99
C THR A 108 -9.29 -4.33 36.32
N MET A 109 -9.12 -3.00 36.39
CA MET A 109 -7.85 -2.38 36.79
C MET A 109 -7.46 -2.75 38.22
N ARG A 110 -8.41 -2.70 39.16
CA ARG A 110 -8.19 -3.11 40.55
C ARG A 110 -7.76 -4.57 40.63
N ARG A 111 -8.47 -5.47 39.94
CA ARG A 111 -8.10 -6.90 39.92
C ARG A 111 -6.70 -7.11 39.37
N ASN A 112 -6.36 -6.43 38.27
CA ASN A 112 -5.02 -6.50 37.70
C ASN A 112 -3.94 -6.00 38.68
N LEU A 113 -4.20 -4.96 39.47
CA LEU A 113 -3.28 -4.44 40.48
C LEU A 113 -3.11 -5.39 41.67
N VAL A 114 -4.19 -6.03 42.12
CA VAL A 114 -4.13 -7.02 43.20
C VAL A 114 -3.34 -8.26 42.77
N ASP A 115 -3.63 -8.79 41.58
CA ASP A 115 -2.94 -9.96 41.03
C ASP A 115 -1.50 -9.63 40.58
N PHE A 116 -1.14 -8.35 40.46
CA PHE A 116 0.16 -7.92 39.94
C PHE A 116 1.30 -8.38 40.83
N ASN A 117 1.15 -8.24 42.16
CA ASN A 117 2.21 -8.63 43.10
C ASN A 117 2.48 -10.13 43.05
N GLU A 118 1.43 -10.95 42.94
CA GLU A 118 1.58 -12.41 42.82
C GLU A 118 2.25 -12.80 41.49
N ARG A 119 1.90 -12.12 40.39
CA ARG A 119 2.57 -12.31 39.09
C ARG A 119 4.04 -11.89 39.14
N LEU A 120 4.36 -10.80 39.84
CA LEU A 120 5.73 -10.36 40.04
C LEU A 120 6.54 -11.36 40.86
N THR A 121 6.04 -11.82 42.01
CA THR A 121 6.73 -12.84 42.82
C THR A 121 6.96 -14.13 42.03
N LYS A 122 6.02 -14.52 41.17
CA LYS A 122 6.18 -15.68 40.28
C LYS A 122 7.26 -15.46 39.22
N VAL A 123 7.34 -14.24 38.64
CA VAL A 123 8.42 -13.83 37.72
C VAL A 123 9.75 -13.72 38.45
N GLU A 124 9.78 -13.29 39.70
CA GLU A 124 11.04 -13.21 40.46
C GLU A 124 11.57 -14.61 40.78
N GLY A 125 10.72 -15.51 41.27
CA GLY A 125 11.12 -16.88 41.58
C GLY A 125 11.57 -17.70 40.37
N LEU A 126 10.92 -17.47 39.21
CA LEU A 126 11.36 -18.12 37.96
C LEU A 126 12.73 -17.58 37.51
N LEU A 127 13.04 -16.29 37.72
CA LEU A 127 14.34 -15.69 37.32
C LEU A 127 15.44 -16.24 38.22
N GLU A 128 15.19 -16.31 39.52
CA GLU A 128 16.12 -16.93 40.46
C GLU A 128 16.36 -18.42 40.19
N GLU A 129 15.38 -19.13 39.62
CA GLU A 129 15.55 -20.53 39.20
C GLU A 129 16.47 -20.67 37.99
N ASP A 130 16.30 -19.82 36.96
CA ASP A 130 17.14 -19.84 35.76
C ASP A 130 18.56 -19.29 36.04
N ASP A 131 18.71 -18.30 36.93
CA ASP A 131 20.03 -17.76 37.35
C ASP A 131 20.88 -18.82 38.09
N ARG A 132 20.26 -19.84 38.67
CA ARG A 132 20.97 -20.94 39.37
C ARG A 132 21.51 -22.01 38.41
N ASP A 133 21.04 -22.07 37.17
CA ASP A 133 21.41 -23.07 36.18
C ASP A 133 21.59 -22.41 34.79
N GLU A 134 22.69 -21.66 34.64
CA GLU A 134 23.01 -20.86 33.43
C GLU A 134 23.03 -21.71 32.14
N ASP A 135 23.37 -23.01 32.23
CA ASP A 135 23.48 -23.90 31.07
C ASP A 135 22.13 -24.51 30.65
N ASN A 136 21.13 -24.50 31.53
CA ASN A 136 19.83 -25.12 31.31
C ASN A 136 18.69 -24.18 31.76
N MET A 137 18.45 -23.13 30.98
CA MET A 137 17.36 -22.17 31.15
C MET A 137 15.98 -22.80 30.86
N ALA A 138 15.55 -23.75 31.68
CA ALA A 138 14.31 -24.51 31.47
C ALA A 138 13.06 -23.63 31.49
N ASN A 139 13.09 -22.47 32.16
CA ASN A 139 11.96 -21.54 32.20
C ASN A 139 11.94 -20.52 31.05
N LEU A 140 12.88 -20.58 30.10
CA LEU A 140 12.94 -19.69 28.93
C LEU A 140 11.66 -19.66 28.10
N GLY A 141 11.02 -20.82 27.92
CA GLY A 141 9.72 -20.93 27.25
C GLY A 141 8.60 -20.19 28.00
N ARG A 142 8.68 -20.14 29.33
CA ARG A 142 7.67 -19.50 30.20
C ARG A 142 7.81 -17.98 30.20
N TRP A 143 9.04 -17.46 30.17
CA TRP A 143 9.29 -16.01 29.97
C TRP A 143 8.68 -15.49 28.69
N ARG A 144 8.90 -16.21 27.59
CA ARG A 144 8.37 -15.84 26.28
C ARG A 144 6.84 -15.75 26.29
N ILE A 145 6.16 -16.60 27.06
CA ILE A 145 4.70 -16.55 27.19
C ILE A 145 4.26 -15.36 28.06
N ILE A 146 4.98 -15.06 29.15
CA ILE A 146 4.66 -13.94 30.04
C ILE A 146 4.83 -12.59 29.33
N PHE A 147 5.87 -12.47 28.50
CA PHE A 147 6.17 -11.26 27.73
C PHE A 147 5.59 -11.26 26.30
N ALA A 148 4.85 -12.29 25.89
CA ALA A 148 4.25 -12.36 24.54
C ALA A 148 3.40 -11.10 24.20
N ARG A 149 2.68 -10.55 25.18
CA ARG A 149 1.89 -9.32 24.99
C ARG A 149 2.76 -8.09 24.72
N LEU A 150 3.99 -8.08 25.22
CA LEU A 150 4.97 -7.03 24.93
C LEU A 150 5.47 -7.16 23.50
N ASP A 151 5.71 -8.39 23.02
CA ASP A 151 6.08 -8.65 21.62
C ASP A 151 4.99 -8.17 20.67
N ASP A 152 3.72 -8.50 20.94
CA ASP A 152 2.58 -8.01 20.15
C ASP A 152 2.51 -6.46 20.11
N THR A 153 2.84 -5.82 21.23
CA THR A 153 2.85 -4.35 21.35
C THR A 153 4.04 -3.75 20.59
N ILE A 154 5.19 -4.41 20.62
CA ILE A 154 6.38 -4.02 19.84
C ILE A 154 6.07 -4.15 18.35
N ASP A 155 5.48 -5.26 17.91
CA ASP A 155 5.10 -5.49 16.52
C ASP A 155 4.09 -4.43 16.05
N TRP A 156 3.10 -4.13 16.87
CA TRP A 156 2.15 -3.04 16.60
C TRP A 156 2.88 -1.69 16.46
N PHE A 157 3.81 -1.37 17.35
CA PHE A 157 4.57 -0.13 17.27
C PHE A 157 5.48 -0.06 16.02
N ASP A 158 6.15 -1.17 15.69
CA ASP A 158 7.00 -1.30 14.50
C ASP A 158 6.20 -1.09 13.22
N GLU A 159 4.99 -1.66 13.16
CA GLU A 159 4.06 -1.44 12.04
C GLU A 159 3.67 0.04 11.91
N HIS A 160 3.45 0.74 13.03
CA HIS A 160 3.13 2.17 13.01
C HIS A 160 4.32 3.01 12.54
N ILE A 161 5.54 2.73 13.01
CA ILE A 161 6.75 3.39 12.52
C ILE A 161 6.90 3.18 11.00
N GLY A 162 6.69 1.95 10.52
CA GLY A 162 6.74 1.61 9.09
C GLY A 162 5.70 2.38 8.27
N LYS A 163 4.44 2.42 8.72
CA LYS A 163 3.35 3.16 8.05
C LYS A 163 3.65 4.65 7.94
N VAL A 164 4.13 5.28 9.02
CA VAL A 164 4.48 6.70 9.00
C VAL A 164 5.71 6.95 8.11
N ALA A 165 6.69 6.04 8.10
CA ALA A 165 7.86 6.14 7.23
C ALA A 165 7.51 6.04 5.73
N MET A 166 6.59 5.14 5.35
CA MET A 166 6.11 5.01 3.97
C MET A 166 5.35 6.26 3.51
N ASN A 167 4.48 6.81 4.36
CA ASN A 167 3.63 7.96 4.01
C ASN A 167 4.24 9.31 4.41
N LEU A 168 5.57 9.37 4.62
CA LEU A 168 6.20 10.50 5.26
C LEU A 168 6.07 11.81 4.47
N ILE A 169 6.09 11.74 3.14
CA ILE A 169 5.89 12.91 2.27
C ILE A 169 4.48 13.46 2.46
N GLU A 170 3.46 12.61 2.48
CA GLU A 170 2.07 13.03 2.71
C GLU A 170 1.89 13.67 4.07
N VAL A 171 2.48 13.08 5.12
CA VAL A 171 2.45 13.65 6.48
C VAL A 171 3.07 15.05 6.52
N VAL A 172 4.14 15.29 5.77
CA VAL A 172 4.76 16.61 5.62
C VAL A 172 3.85 17.58 4.85
N VAL A 173 3.27 17.14 3.73
CA VAL A 173 2.38 17.96 2.89
C VAL A 173 1.09 18.34 3.63
N GLN A 174 0.55 17.44 4.47
CA GLN A 174 -0.60 17.71 5.33
C GLN A 174 -0.28 18.66 6.50
N GLY A 175 0.99 19.07 6.67
CA GLY A 175 1.41 20.00 7.72
C GLY A 175 1.52 19.37 9.11
N ASN A 176 1.53 18.04 9.24
CA ASN A 176 1.68 17.37 10.53
C ASN A 176 3.15 17.28 10.95
N SER A 177 3.79 18.43 11.13
CA SER A 177 5.20 18.54 11.53
C SER A 177 5.50 17.85 12.87
N SER A 178 4.50 17.77 13.77
CA SER A 178 4.65 17.11 15.07
C SER A 178 4.94 15.61 14.93
N LEU A 179 4.28 14.93 13.99
CA LEU A 179 4.48 13.50 13.75
C LEU A 179 5.85 13.23 13.11
N VAL A 180 6.27 14.09 12.19
CA VAL A 180 7.59 14.03 11.54
C VAL A 180 8.71 14.16 12.56
N VAL A 181 8.62 15.15 13.47
CA VAL A 181 9.62 15.34 14.54
C VAL A 181 9.64 14.13 15.48
N ARG A 182 8.47 13.64 15.92
CA ARG A 182 8.41 12.45 16.80
C ARG A 182 9.03 11.22 16.15
N LEU A 183 8.71 10.94 14.89
CA LEU A 183 9.34 9.85 14.14
C LEU A 183 10.86 10.02 14.08
N ALA A 184 11.33 11.23 13.74
CA ALA A 184 12.76 11.51 13.63
C ALA A 184 13.49 11.34 14.98
N VAL A 185 12.89 11.79 16.08
CA VAL A 185 13.44 11.63 17.44
C VAL A 185 13.50 10.16 17.84
N VAL A 186 12.46 9.37 17.57
CA VAL A 186 12.43 7.93 17.87
C VAL A 186 13.55 7.22 17.10
N ILE A 187 13.63 7.45 15.78
CA ILE A 187 14.67 6.81 14.94
C ILE A 187 16.07 7.29 15.35
N GLU A 188 16.25 8.55 15.72
CA GLU A 188 17.55 9.06 16.20
C GLU A 188 17.96 8.46 17.56
N ALA A 189 17.01 8.33 18.48
CA ALA A 189 17.25 7.69 19.77
C ALA A 189 17.64 6.22 19.57
N GLU A 190 16.94 5.51 18.68
CA GLU A 190 17.27 4.12 18.33
C GLU A 190 18.62 4.02 17.64
N GLU A 191 18.92 4.88 16.66
CA GLU A 191 20.23 4.93 15.98
C GLU A 191 21.39 5.08 16.99
N LYS A 192 21.19 5.88 18.05
CA LYS A 192 22.18 6.05 19.12
C LYS A 192 22.29 4.81 20.00
N SER A 193 21.17 4.12 20.27
CA SER A 193 21.14 2.86 21.00
C SER A 193 21.86 1.76 20.21
N ASP A 194 21.49 1.56 18.94
CA ASP A 194 22.07 0.56 18.04
C ASP A 194 23.59 0.74 17.87
N LYS A 195 24.05 1.98 17.71
CA LYS A 195 25.50 2.27 17.63
C LYS A 195 26.27 1.87 18.89
N ARG A 196 25.66 2.02 20.07
CA ARG A 196 26.30 1.61 21.34
C ARG A 196 26.40 0.09 21.42
N VAL A 197 25.35 -0.62 21.01
CA VAL A 197 25.33 -2.09 20.99
C VAL A 197 26.38 -2.62 20.00
N LEU A 198 26.42 -2.10 18.78
CA LEU A 198 27.40 -2.52 17.76
C LEU A 198 28.84 -2.21 18.18
N ALA A 199 29.09 -1.03 18.74
CA ALA A 199 30.43 -0.68 19.23
C ALA A 199 30.88 -1.58 20.39
N LEU A 200 29.96 -1.96 21.27
CA LEU A 200 30.24 -2.90 22.36
C LEU A 200 30.56 -4.29 21.78
N GLN A 201 29.76 -4.78 20.84
CA GLN A 201 29.99 -6.09 20.19
C GLN A 201 31.34 -6.14 19.47
N GLU A 202 31.72 -5.09 18.74
CA GLU A 202 33.02 -5.04 18.05
C GLU A 202 34.19 -4.99 19.04
N ALA A 203 34.07 -4.19 20.12
CA ALA A 203 35.10 -4.13 21.16
C ALA A 203 35.29 -5.47 21.91
N LEU A 204 34.19 -6.21 22.13
CA LEU A 204 34.23 -7.56 22.73
C LEU A 204 34.88 -8.59 21.80
N LYS A 205 34.74 -8.42 20.49
CA LYS A 205 35.37 -9.27 19.47
C LYS A 205 36.88 -9.07 19.39
N ASP A 206 37.34 -7.83 19.59
CA ASP A 206 38.77 -7.47 19.55
C ASP A 206 39.53 -7.81 20.83
N HIS A 207 38.87 -7.90 22.00
CA HIS A 207 39.51 -8.19 23.28
C HIS A 207 38.81 -9.31 24.08
N LYS A 208 39.19 -10.56 23.81
CA LYS A 208 38.68 -11.76 24.52
C LYS A 208 38.78 -11.70 26.05
N GLU A 209 39.80 -11.05 26.62
CA GLU A 209 39.96 -10.91 28.08
C GLU A 209 39.04 -9.85 28.72
N MET A 210 38.69 -8.79 27.99
CA MET A 210 37.70 -7.79 28.44
C MET A 210 36.28 -8.36 28.40
N ALA A 211 36.01 -9.28 27.46
CA ALA A 211 34.70 -9.88 27.29
C ALA A 211 34.20 -10.67 28.52
N ALA A 212 35.10 -11.26 29.31
CA ALA A 212 34.75 -11.94 30.54
C ALA A 212 34.24 -11.00 31.65
N ARG A 213 34.69 -9.73 31.67
CA ARG A 213 34.28 -8.73 32.68
C ARG A 213 33.03 -7.95 32.29
N PHE A 214 32.69 -7.91 31.01
CA PHE A 214 31.50 -7.23 30.48
C PHE A 214 30.34 -8.19 30.17
N LYS A 215 30.49 -9.50 30.41
CA LYS A 215 29.42 -10.49 30.25
C LYS A 215 28.16 -10.17 31.07
N SER A 216 28.31 -9.59 32.27
CA SER A 216 27.17 -9.13 33.09
C SER A 216 26.55 -7.80 32.61
N ILE A 217 27.18 -7.09 31.67
CA ILE A 217 26.64 -5.89 31.00
C ILE A 217 26.01 -6.26 29.65
N THR A 218 26.37 -7.41 29.07
CA THR A 218 25.68 -8.00 27.91
C THR A 218 24.36 -8.68 28.28
N ASP A 219 24.00 -8.68 29.57
CA ASP A 219 22.84 -9.34 30.18
C ASP A 219 21.50 -8.62 29.93
N GLY A 220 21.40 -8.06 28.74
CA GLY A 220 20.22 -7.44 28.18
C GLY A 220 20.46 -7.47 26.68
N ALA A 221 20.24 -8.64 26.08
CA ALA A 221 20.40 -8.89 24.65
C ALA A 221 19.46 -8.00 23.83
N LYS A 222 19.77 -6.70 23.73
CA LYS A 222 19.17 -5.81 22.74
C LYS A 222 19.78 -6.17 21.40
N SER A 223 19.07 -7.00 20.64
CA SER A 223 19.26 -7.05 19.20
C SER A 223 19.03 -5.65 18.62
N THR A 224 19.84 -5.25 17.64
CA THR A 224 19.69 -3.95 17.00
C THR A 224 18.38 -3.91 16.23
N ARG A 225 17.51 -2.94 16.50
CA ARG A 225 16.18 -2.87 15.86
C ARG A 225 16.25 -2.37 14.43
N GLY A 226 17.29 -1.60 14.10
CA GLY A 226 17.61 -1.18 12.74
C GLY A 226 16.56 -0.24 12.13
N TYR A 227 15.88 0.56 12.96
CA TYR A 227 14.85 1.49 12.47
C TYR A 227 15.41 2.50 11.47
N LYS A 228 16.70 2.84 11.56
CA LYS A 228 17.31 3.78 10.62
C LYS A 228 17.41 3.18 9.22
N GLU A 229 17.81 1.92 9.12
CA GLU A 229 17.93 1.17 7.88
C GLU A 229 16.54 0.92 7.28
N LYS A 230 15.59 0.45 8.11
CA LYS A 230 14.19 0.25 7.72
C LYS A 230 13.55 1.55 7.22
N PHE A 231 13.85 2.69 7.85
CA PHE A 231 13.40 4.00 7.39
C PHE A 231 13.93 4.38 6.01
N LEU A 232 15.22 4.15 5.73
CA LEU A 232 15.79 4.40 4.41
C LEU A 232 15.21 3.46 3.35
N MET A 233 14.97 2.20 3.72
CA MET A 233 14.31 1.22 2.87
C MET A 233 12.87 1.63 2.54
N ALA A 234 12.10 2.12 3.52
CA ALA A 234 10.74 2.61 3.30
C ALA A 234 10.70 3.78 2.29
N ILE A 235 11.63 4.72 2.40
CA ILE A 235 11.76 5.83 1.43
C ILE A 235 12.01 5.30 0.02
N LYS A 236 12.92 4.32 -0.10
CA LYS A 236 13.25 3.69 -1.38
C LYS A 236 12.05 2.96 -1.97
N LEU A 237 11.38 2.10 -1.18
CA LEU A 237 10.22 1.32 -1.61
C LEU A 237 9.05 2.21 -2.07
N LYS A 238 8.78 3.31 -1.34
CA LYS A 238 7.76 4.28 -1.75
C LYS A 238 8.09 4.88 -3.13
N ALA A 239 9.33 5.34 -3.30
CA ALA A 239 9.76 5.96 -4.55
C ALA A 239 9.83 4.96 -5.73
N GLU A 240 10.16 3.70 -5.46
CA GLU A 240 10.08 2.61 -6.45
C GLU A 240 8.65 2.38 -6.93
N GLY A 241 7.68 2.36 -6.01
CA GLY A 241 6.26 2.24 -6.33
C GLY A 241 5.77 3.36 -7.26
N ASP A 242 6.11 4.60 -6.96
CA ASP A 242 5.72 5.76 -7.78
C ASP A 242 6.39 5.77 -9.17
N ILE A 243 7.65 5.29 -9.25
CA ILE A 243 8.36 5.16 -10.54
C ILE A 243 7.73 4.05 -11.38
N GLU A 244 7.32 2.94 -10.79
CA GLU A 244 6.64 1.86 -11.52
C GLU A 244 5.27 2.32 -12.03
N GLU A 245 4.51 3.08 -11.23
CA GLU A 245 3.27 3.71 -11.69
C GLU A 245 3.53 4.68 -12.85
N THR A 246 4.62 5.45 -12.77
CA THR A 246 5.06 6.35 -13.83
C THR A 246 5.46 5.60 -15.10
N LYS A 247 6.14 4.45 -14.96
CA LYS A 247 6.49 3.56 -16.06
C LYS A 247 5.24 3.03 -16.75
N GLN A 248 4.27 2.56 -15.98
CA GLN A 248 3.00 2.06 -16.52
C GLN A 248 2.24 3.16 -17.28
N ALA A 249 2.14 4.36 -16.70
CA ALA A 249 1.51 5.51 -17.36
C ALA A 249 2.25 5.93 -18.65
N PHE A 250 3.57 5.78 -18.68
CA PHE A 250 4.37 6.04 -19.87
C PHE A 250 4.12 5.01 -20.99
N LEU A 251 3.98 3.73 -20.65
CA LEU A 251 3.63 2.68 -21.62
C LEU A 251 2.25 2.90 -22.23
N GLU A 252 1.31 3.47 -21.48
CA GLU A 252 -0.02 3.83 -21.99
C GLU A 252 -0.01 5.06 -22.90
N ASP A 253 0.76 6.10 -22.53
CA ASP A 253 0.88 7.33 -23.32
C ASP A 253 2.27 7.99 -23.15
N PRO A 254 3.20 7.73 -24.08
CA PRO A 254 4.56 8.27 -24.01
C PRO A 254 4.63 9.80 -24.04
N SER A 255 3.60 10.48 -24.58
CA SER A 255 3.58 11.94 -24.69
C SER A 255 3.37 12.65 -23.35
N LYS A 256 3.00 11.92 -22.30
CA LYS A 256 2.69 12.46 -20.97
C LYS A 256 3.84 12.33 -19.95
N LEU A 257 5.02 11.89 -20.35
CA LEU A 257 6.15 11.65 -19.45
C LEU A 257 6.50 12.84 -18.55
N GLU A 258 6.50 14.06 -19.09
CA GLU A 258 6.80 15.27 -18.30
C GLU A 258 5.76 15.49 -17.19
N LYS A 259 4.49 15.21 -17.47
CA LYS A 259 3.41 15.35 -16.49
C LYS A 259 3.47 14.25 -15.45
N SER A 260 3.78 13.01 -15.85
CA SER A 260 3.91 11.89 -14.93
C SER A 260 5.12 12.04 -14.02
N LEU A 261 6.22 12.67 -14.43
CA LEU A 261 7.39 12.93 -13.58
C LEU A 261 7.25 14.13 -12.63
N ARG A 262 6.13 14.86 -12.63
CA ARG A 262 5.94 16.05 -11.78
C ARG A 262 5.99 15.72 -10.29
N TRP A 263 5.50 14.55 -9.87
CA TRP A 263 5.51 14.13 -8.46
C TRP A 263 6.94 14.06 -7.91
N PHE A 264 7.93 13.66 -8.73
CA PHE A 264 9.32 13.53 -8.34
C PHE A 264 9.89 14.85 -7.80
N PHE A 265 9.63 15.95 -8.52
CA PHE A 265 10.08 17.28 -8.12
C PHE A 265 9.27 17.82 -6.93
N ASN A 266 7.97 17.54 -6.88
CA ASN A 266 7.11 17.94 -5.77
C ASN A 266 7.58 17.29 -4.46
N ASP A 267 7.91 16.00 -4.49
CA ASP A 267 8.41 15.25 -3.34
C ASP A 267 9.75 15.81 -2.85
N LEU A 268 10.71 16.03 -3.75
CA LEU A 268 11.99 16.64 -3.38
C LEU A 268 11.83 18.04 -2.82
N ASN A 269 10.87 18.82 -3.33
CA ASN A 269 10.55 20.14 -2.79
C ASN A 269 9.90 20.04 -1.39
N ALA A 270 8.98 19.09 -1.18
CA ALA A 270 8.38 18.82 0.12
C ALA A 270 9.43 18.41 1.16
N VAL A 271 10.40 17.58 0.77
CA VAL A 271 11.55 17.22 1.63
C VAL A 271 12.37 18.46 1.96
N LYS A 272 12.73 19.27 0.94
CA LYS A 272 13.56 20.46 1.13
C LYS A 272 12.93 21.49 2.06
N GLN A 273 11.64 21.79 1.86
CA GLN A 273 10.95 22.86 2.60
C GLN A 273 10.39 22.37 3.93
N GLY A 274 9.77 21.18 3.94
CA GLY A 274 9.01 20.69 5.09
C GLY A 274 9.76 19.71 6.00
N MET A 275 10.73 18.95 5.48
CA MET A 275 11.36 17.86 6.22
C MET A 275 12.74 18.22 6.78
N VAL A 276 13.56 18.95 6.00
CA VAL A 276 14.91 19.39 6.41
C VAL A 276 14.97 20.09 7.78
N PRO A 277 14.07 21.03 8.14
CA PRO A 277 14.15 21.70 9.44
C PRO A 277 13.72 20.81 10.61
N LEU A 278 12.97 19.73 10.34
CA LEU A 278 12.36 18.87 11.36
C LEU A 278 13.20 17.64 11.72
N MET A 279 14.30 17.42 11.01
CA MET A 279 15.12 16.21 11.15
C MET A 279 16.56 16.52 11.58
N PRO A 280 17.27 15.53 12.15
CA PRO A 280 18.67 15.70 12.55
C PRO A 280 19.56 16.14 11.38
N LYS A 281 20.27 17.27 11.54
CA LYS A 281 21.17 17.83 10.50
C LYS A 281 22.23 16.83 10.03
N LYS A 282 22.68 15.94 10.91
CA LYS A 282 23.65 14.86 10.62
C LYS A 282 23.18 13.91 9.52
N TRP A 283 21.86 13.71 9.37
CA TRP A 283 21.29 12.81 8.36
C TRP A 283 21.35 13.38 6.94
N LYS A 284 21.53 14.71 6.81
CA LYS A 284 21.55 15.41 5.51
C LYS A 284 20.40 14.94 4.60
N ILE A 285 19.18 14.94 5.15
CA ILE A 285 18.04 14.20 4.60
C ILE A 285 17.75 14.51 3.13
N LEU A 286 17.86 15.78 2.72
CA LEU A 286 17.69 16.18 1.32
C LEU A 286 18.72 15.51 0.39
N LYS A 287 19.99 15.41 0.81
CA LYS A 287 21.04 14.75 0.04
C LYS A 287 20.80 13.23 -0.02
N THR A 288 20.25 12.65 1.04
CA THR A 288 19.91 11.23 1.11
C THR A 288 18.75 10.89 0.19
N TYR A 289 17.65 11.67 0.24
CA TYR A 289 16.55 11.55 -0.73
C TYR A 289 17.04 11.75 -2.15
N GLY A 290 17.81 12.81 -2.43
CA GLY A 290 18.34 13.08 -3.75
C GLY A 290 19.19 11.94 -4.31
N LYS A 291 20.02 11.27 -3.48
CA LYS A 291 20.78 10.09 -3.90
C LYS A 291 19.88 8.91 -4.25
N ILE A 292 18.91 8.59 -3.40
CA ILE A 292 17.96 7.49 -3.65
C ILE A 292 17.17 7.75 -4.93
N TYR A 293 16.61 8.95 -5.04
CA TYR A 293 15.79 9.37 -6.17
C TYR A 293 16.60 9.41 -7.48
N HIS A 294 17.84 9.92 -7.45
CA HIS A 294 18.72 9.87 -8.62
C HIS A 294 19.07 8.45 -9.05
N GLN A 295 19.36 7.56 -8.09
CA GLN A 295 19.65 6.16 -8.40
C GLN A 295 18.43 5.50 -9.07
N LEU A 296 17.23 5.68 -8.51
CA LEU A 296 16.02 5.11 -9.08
C LEU A 296 15.68 5.70 -10.46
N MET A 297 15.85 7.00 -10.67
CA MET A 297 15.67 7.62 -11.99
C MET A 297 16.69 7.12 -13.01
N HIS A 298 17.93 6.94 -12.60
CA HIS A 298 18.98 6.36 -13.44
C HIS A 298 18.60 4.93 -13.84
N ASP A 299 18.19 4.11 -12.89
CA ASP A 299 17.80 2.71 -13.13
C ASP A 299 16.53 2.63 -14.00
N PHE A 300 15.58 3.55 -13.81
CA PHE A 300 14.41 3.71 -14.68
C PHE A 300 14.79 4.06 -16.12
N LEU A 301 15.68 5.05 -16.31
CA LEU A 301 16.12 5.50 -17.64
C LEU A 301 16.94 4.43 -18.36
N ILE A 302 17.83 3.73 -17.67
CA ILE A 302 18.58 2.59 -18.23
C ILE A 302 17.62 1.46 -18.57
N GLY A 303 16.68 1.14 -17.67
CA GLY A 303 15.66 0.13 -17.92
C GLY A 303 14.82 0.44 -19.16
N MET A 304 14.57 1.71 -19.46
CA MET A 304 13.90 2.14 -20.71
C MET A 304 14.82 2.17 -21.94
N ILE A 305 16.13 2.07 -21.80
CA ILE A 305 17.07 2.02 -22.93
C ILE A 305 17.38 0.56 -23.29
N ASP A 306 17.43 -0.32 -22.28
CA ASP A 306 17.75 -1.74 -22.43
C ASP A 306 16.52 -2.61 -22.76
N ASP A 307 15.29 -2.06 -22.70
CA ASP A 307 14.08 -2.79 -23.08
C ASP A 307 13.97 -2.90 -24.61
N PRO A 308 14.03 -4.11 -25.22
CA PRO A 308 13.92 -4.27 -26.66
C PRO A 308 12.62 -3.72 -27.26
N ASP A 309 11.57 -3.55 -26.45
CA ASP A 309 10.30 -2.92 -26.84
C ASP A 309 10.38 -1.40 -27.03
N THR A 310 11.44 -0.75 -26.54
CA THR A 310 11.69 0.70 -26.73
C THR A 310 12.64 1.01 -27.89
N THR A 311 13.48 0.06 -28.30
CA THR A 311 14.51 0.27 -29.32
C THR A 311 14.18 -0.39 -30.68
N GLY A 312 13.12 -1.19 -30.77
CA GLY A 312 12.68 -1.87 -32.01
C GLY A 312 11.19 -1.66 -32.33
N SER A 313 10.91 -0.63 -33.13
CA SER A 313 9.65 -0.34 -33.85
C SER A 313 8.86 -1.57 -34.32
N PHE A 314 7.52 -1.46 -34.43
CA PHE A 314 6.70 -2.30 -35.34
C PHE A 314 6.92 -3.82 -35.18
N GLY A 315 6.00 -4.53 -34.51
CA GLY A 315 5.78 -5.95 -34.83
C GLY A 315 5.49 -6.87 -33.66
N TRP A 316 4.21 -7.23 -33.55
CA TRP A 316 3.68 -8.55 -33.18
C TRP A 316 4.18 -9.29 -31.93
N THR A 317 3.28 -9.30 -30.92
CA THR A 317 2.88 -10.45 -30.05
C THR A 317 3.92 -11.11 -29.14
N ARG A 318 3.60 -11.23 -27.84
CA ARG A 318 2.97 -12.44 -27.25
C ARG A 318 2.80 -12.37 -25.71
N ASN A 319 1.55 -12.55 -25.28
CA ASN A 319 1.04 -13.17 -24.05
C ASN A 319 1.75 -12.94 -22.69
N GLY A 320 1.10 -12.11 -21.86
CA GLY A 320 0.31 -12.60 -20.73
C GLY A 320 1.06 -13.01 -19.47
N VAL A 321 1.17 -12.10 -18.49
CA VAL A 321 1.07 -12.38 -17.05
C VAL A 321 0.50 -11.14 -16.36
N GLY A 322 -0.80 -10.91 -16.52
CA GLY A 322 -1.55 -9.95 -15.73
C GLY A 322 -2.44 -10.73 -14.76
N GLN A 323 -2.09 -10.70 -13.48
CA GLN A 323 -2.89 -10.98 -12.26
C GLN A 323 -2.05 -11.76 -11.25
N GLY A 324 -1.68 -11.10 -10.15
CA GLY A 324 -1.09 -11.80 -8.99
C GLY A 324 -0.25 -10.99 -7.99
N PHE A 325 -0.01 -9.68 -8.18
CA PHE A 325 1.04 -9.00 -7.43
C PHE A 325 0.61 -8.01 -6.33
N GLN A 326 -0.70 -7.82 -6.09
CA GLN A 326 -1.15 -6.93 -5.00
C GLN A 326 -1.17 -7.59 -3.61
N THR A 327 -1.09 -8.91 -3.51
CA THR A 327 -1.22 -9.63 -2.22
C THR A 327 0.13 -9.89 -1.53
N THR A 328 1.26 -9.73 -2.24
CA THR A 328 2.59 -10.17 -1.76
C THR A 328 3.38 -9.10 -0.99
N HIS A 329 3.06 -7.80 -1.14
CA HIS A 329 3.87 -6.72 -0.56
C HIS A 329 3.77 -6.62 0.98
N TYR A 330 2.62 -6.94 1.58
CA TYR A 330 2.47 -7.02 3.04
C TYR A 330 3.10 -8.28 3.64
N GLN A 331 3.27 -9.34 2.84
CA GLN A 331 3.85 -10.61 3.30
C GLN A 331 5.38 -10.60 3.31
N ILE A 332 6.03 -9.83 2.43
CA ILE A 332 7.50 -9.78 2.31
C ILE A 332 8.15 -9.04 3.50
N LEU A 333 7.52 -7.96 3.99
CA LEU A 333 7.99 -7.29 5.21
C LEU A 333 7.73 -8.14 6.46
N GLY A 334 6.63 -8.89 6.49
CA GLY A 334 6.33 -9.86 7.56
C GLY A 334 7.16 -11.15 7.49
N SER A 335 7.72 -11.53 6.34
CA SER A 335 8.59 -12.70 6.20
C SER A 335 10.05 -12.37 6.49
N MET A 336 10.52 -11.16 6.19
CA MET A 336 11.84 -10.68 6.61
C MET A 336 11.97 -10.55 8.14
N ALA A 337 10.90 -10.15 8.85
CA ALA A 337 10.89 -10.20 10.31
C ALA A 337 10.91 -11.63 10.90
N ARG A 338 10.46 -12.63 10.12
CA ARG A 338 10.45 -14.04 10.53
C ARG A 338 11.76 -14.79 10.23
N SER A 339 12.52 -14.40 9.19
CA SER A 339 13.81 -15.05 8.91
C SER A 339 14.86 -14.75 9.97
N ASP A 340 14.79 -13.57 10.61
CA ASP A 340 15.74 -13.20 11.68
C ASP A 340 15.45 -13.92 13.01
N LEU A 341 14.20 -14.36 13.23
CA LEU A 341 13.83 -15.22 14.36
C LEU A 341 14.24 -16.69 14.17
N GLN A 342 14.45 -17.14 12.94
CA GLN A 342 14.88 -18.52 12.63
C GLN A 342 16.41 -18.64 12.61
N ASN A 343 17.13 -17.62 12.13
CA ASN A 343 18.60 -17.61 12.13
C ASN A 343 19.23 -17.42 13.53
N GLY A 344 18.44 -16.97 14.51
CA GLY A 344 18.86 -16.92 15.92
C GLY A 344 18.78 -18.26 16.67
N LYS A 345 18.24 -19.33 16.05
CA LYS A 345 18.09 -20.66 16.68
C LYS A 345 19.21 -21.65 16.36
N GLU A 346 20.11 -21.36 15.43
CA GLU A 346 21.20 -22.28 15.04
C GLU A 346 22.59 -21.87 15.56
N ARG A 347 22.63 -20.91 16.50
CA ARG A 347 23.87 -20.51 17.19
C ARG A 347 23.68 -20.43 18.70
N PHE A 348 23.22 -21.53 19.29
CA PHE A 348 23.52 -21.92 20.67
C PHE A 348 23.64 -23.44 20.73
#